data_AF-A0AA40DW00-F1
#
_entry.id   AF-A0AA40DW00-F1
#
_cell.length_a   1.000
_cell.length_b   1.000
_cell.length_c   1.000
_cell.angle_alpha   90.00
_cell.angle_beta   90.00
_cell.angle_gamma   90.00
#
_symmetry.space_group_name_H-M   'P 1'
#
loop_
_entity.id
_entity.type
_entity.pdbx_description
1 polymer ?
#
loop_
_entity_poly.entity_id
_entity_poly.type
_entity_poly.pdbx_seq_one_letter_code
_entity_poly.pdbx_strand_id
1 'polypeptide(L)'
;VPKRLVRLYSSPGGEGLEWGHFLPGISQQLEYTTLGHCWGPHQPFQLMSSNLTHLLGIHHSADLLPKTYQDAFQITLSLGYQYIWTDSLCIIQGNEVDWLEQSP
;
A
#
# COMPACT_ATOMS: atom_id res chain seq x y z
N VAL A 1 -8.23 -8.84 10.07
CA VAL A 1 -7.13 -8.99 9.08
C VAL A 1 -7.46 -8.08 7.91
N PRO A 2 -6.59 -7.12 7.56
CA PRO A 2 -6.87 -6.18 6.49
C PRO A 2 -7.10 -6.90 5.15
N LYS A 3 -8.12 -6.47 4.40
CA LYS A 3 -8.49 -7.05 3.10
C LYS A 3 -7.83 -6.33 1.92
N ARG A 4 -7.04 -5.30 2.18
CA ARG A 4 -6.29 -4.53 1.17
C ARG A 4 -4.86 -4.36 1.65
N LEU A 5 -3.92 -4.84 0.86
CA LEU A 5 -2.48 -4.70 1.06
C LEU A 5 -1.86 -4.00 -0.15
N VAL A 6 -0.67 -3.46 0.03
CA VAL A 6 0.19 -3.06 -1.08
C VAL A 6 1.20 -4.18 -1.31
N ARG A 7 1.24 -4.71 -2.53
CA ARG A 7 2.27 -5.66 -2.98
C ARG A 7 3.36 -4.92 -3.71
N LEU A 8 4.60 -5.28 -3.41
CA LEU A 8 5.81 -4.71 -4.00
C LEU A 8 6.32 -5.60 -5.12
N TYR A 9 6.77 -4.97 -6.21
CA TYR A 9 7.28 -5.62 -7.40
C TYR A 9 8.61 -4.97 -7.83
N SER A 10 9.53 -5.78 -8.33
CA SER A 10 10.72 -5.26 -9.01
C SER A 10 10.32 -4.80 -10.42
N SER A 11 10.76 -3.60 -10.80
CA SER A 11 10.51 -3.04 -12.14
C SER A 11 11.09 -3.95 -13.24
N PRO A 12 10.39 -4.12 -14.38
CA PRO A 12 10.91 -4.85 -15.55
C PRO A 12 12.07 -4.08 -16.18
N GLY A 13 13.27 -4.30 -15.66
CA GLY A 13 14.49 -3.57 -16.01
C GLY A 13 15.54 -3.59 -14.89
N GLY A 14 15.14 -3.96 -13.66
CA GLY A 14 16.05 -4.04 -12.51
C GLY A 14 16.32 -2.69 -11.85
N GLU A 15 15.89 -1.59 -12.46
CA GLU A 15 15.98 -0.25 -11.89
C GLU A 15 14.59 0.21 -11.45
N GLY A 16 14.43 0.41 -10.15
CA GLY A 16 13.21 0.95 -9.55
C GLY A 16 12.28 -0.10 -8.95
N LEU A 17 11.32 0.41 -8.19
CA LEU A 17 10.34 -0.37 -7.46
C LEU A 17 8.95 0.00 -7.92
N GLU A 18 8.11 -1.01 -8.14
CA GLU A 18 6.71 -0.83 -8.42
C GLU A 18 5.86 -1.33 -7.25
N TRP A 19 4.66 -0.77 -7.13
CA TRP A 19 3.70 -1.18 -6.13
C TRP A 19 2.31 -1.25 -6.74
N GLY A 20 1.47 -2.12 -6.18
CA GLY A 20 0.08 -2.24 -6.59
C GLY A 20 -0.77 -2.77 -5.45
N HIS A 21 -2.06 -2.48 -5.47
CA HIS A 21 -2.96 -3.04 -4.48
C HIS A 21 -3.16 -4.53 -4.68
N PHE A 22 -3.26 -5.25 -3.57
CA PHE A 22 -3.50 -6.67 -3.52
C PHE A 22 -4.64 -6.94 -2.54
N LEU A 23 -5.65 -7.68 -3.00
CA LEU A 23 -6.80 -8.10 -2.20
C LEU A 23 -6.63 -9.58 -1.85
N PRO A 24 -6.31 -9.94 -0.59
CA PRO A 24 -6.15 -11.33 -0.19
C PRO A 24 -7.45 -12.11 -0.35
N GLY A 25 -7.34 -13.36 -0.79
CA GLY A 25 -8.45 -14.30 -0.71
C GLY A 25 -8.81 -14.64 0.74
N ILE A 26 -10.03 -15.12 0.95
CA ILE A 26 -10.61 -15.43 2.29
C ILE A 26 -9.75 -16.39 3.12
N SER A 27 -8.94 -17.25 2.48
CA SER A 27 -8.11 -18.27 3.14
C SER A 27 -6.61 -18.02 3.03
N GLN A 28 -6.19 -16.82 2.60
CA GLN A 28 -4.76 -16.52 2.41
C GLN A 28 -4.16 -15.92 3.69
N GLN A 29 -3.31 -16.70 4.35
CA GLN A 29 -2.46 -16.19 5.42
C GLN A 29 -1.22 -15.57 4.78
N LEU A 30 -1.14 -14.24 4.79
CA LEU A 30 -0.03 -13.48 4.22
C LEU A 30 0.73 -12.79 5.34
N GLU A 31 2.05 -12.84 5.24
CA GLU A 31 2.92 -12.05 6.09
C GLU A 31 3.15 -10.69 5.43
N TYR A 32 2.93 -9.63 6.20
CA TYR A 32 3.07 -8.27 5.74
C TYR A 32 3.66 -7.40 6.85
N THR A 33 4.31 -6.32 6.41
CA THR A 33 4.78 -5.27 7.31
C THR A 33 3.73 -4.18 7.44
N THR A 34 3.75 -3.41 8.52
CA THR A 34 2.87 -2.26 8.70
C THR A 34 3.67 -0.97 8.74
N LEU A 35 3.20 0.06 8.05
CA LEU A 35 3.72 1.41 8.15
C LEU A 35 2.69 2.29 8.87
N GLY A 36 2.85 2.43 10.18
CA GLY A 36 2.18 3.44 10.97
C GLY A 36 3.04 4.70 11.00
N HIS A 37 2.60 5.75 10.31
CA HIS A 37 3.31 7.04 10.29
C HIS A 37 2.30 8.18 10.45
N CYS A 38 2.72 9.28 11.06
CA CYS A 38 1.92 10.51 11.05
C CYS A 38 1.98 11.11 9.65
N TRP A 39 0.83 11.37 9.03
CA TRP A 39 0.72 11.74 7.60
C TRP A 39 1.31 13.11 7.24
N GLY A 40 1.80 13.86 8.23
CA GLY A 40 2.25 15.23 8.05
C GLY A 40 1.13 16.18 7.60
N PRO A 41 1.44 17.47 7.45
CA PRO A 41 0.45 18.49 7.05
C PRO A 41 0.10 18.45 5.56
N HIS A 42 0.96 17.88 4.72
CA HIS A 42 0.72 17.69 3.29
C HIS A 42 0.54 16.20 3.04
N GLN A 43 -0.66 15.81 2.62
CA GLN A 43 -1.07 14.42 2.41
C GLN A 43 -1.17 14.12 0.90
N PRO A 44 -0.04 13.96 0.19
CA PRO A 44 -0.07 13.91 -1.26
C PRO A 44 -0.68 12.61 -1.82
N PHE A 45 -0.63 11.50 -1.06
CA PHE A 45 -1.10 10.20 -1.51
C PHE A 45 -2.03 9.57 -0.49
N GLN A 46 -3.31 9.60 -0.83
CA GLN A 46 -4.40 8.98 -0.10
C GLN A 46 -5.30 8.19 -1.03
N LEU A 47 -5.78 7.05 -0.56
CA LEU A 47 -6.81 6.28 -1.24
C LEU A 47 -8.15 6.98 -1.02
N MET A 48 -8.72 7.49 -2.11
CA MET A 48 -10.03 8.14 -2.16
C MET A 48 -10.96 7.29 -3.00
N SER A 49 -12.28 7.38 -2.76
CA SER A 49 -13.25 6.71 -3.62
C SER A 49 -13.10 7.08 -5.11
N SER A 50 -12.64 8.30 -5.39
CA SER A 50 -12.41 8.80 -6.75
C SER A 50 -11.19 8.20 -7.46
N ASN A 51 -10.17 7.76 -6.72
CA ASN A 51 -8.94 7.22 -7.30
C ASN A 51 -8.79 5.70 -7.12
N LEU A 52 -9.70 5.06 -6.36
CA LEU A 52 -9.71 3.62 -6.09
C LEU A 52 -9.59 2.78 -7.35
N THR A 53 -10.47 2.97 -8.34
CA THR A 53 -10.47 2.16 -9.58
C THR A 53 -9.14 2.25 -10.32
N HIS A 54 -8.55 3.44 -10.37
CA HIS A 54 -7.26 3.65 -11.02
C HIS A 54 -6.13 2.95 -10.25
N LEU A 55 -6.11 3.08 -8.92
CA LEU A 55 -5.06 2.51 -8.08
C LEU A 55 -5.15 0.99 -7.90
N LEU A 56 -6.33 0.38 -8.10
CA LEU A 56 -6.50 -1.08 -8.05
C LEU A 56 -6.14 -1.76 -9.38
N GLY A 57 -6.18 -1.03 -10.50
CA GLY A 57 -6.13 -1.64 -11.83
C GLY A 57 -4.74 -1.83 -12.43
N ILE A 58 -3.71 -1.19 -11.87
CA ILE A 58 -2.36 -1.16 -12.45
C ILE A 58 -1.27 -1.16 -11.37
N HIS A 59 -0.03 -1.38 -11.80
CA HIS A 59 1.15 -1.11 -10.99
C HIS A 59 1.60 0.34 -11.17
N HIS A 60 2.18 0.91 -10.13
CA HIS A 60 2.69 2.26 -10.12
C HIS A 60 4.16 2.27 -9.73
N SER A 61 4.96 3.15 -10.33
CA SER A 61 6.31 3.40 -9.82
C SER A 61 6.25 3.97 -8.41
N ALA A 62 7.09 3.45 -7.52
CA ALA A 62 7.28 3.96 -6.17
C ALA A 62 7.91 5.37 -6.15
N ASP A 63 8.57 5.79 -7.24
CA ASP A 63 9.17 7.12 -7.36
C ASP A 63 8.12 8.24 -7.33
N LEU A 64 6.86 7.91 -7.63
CA LEU A 64 5.72 8.82 -7.53
C LEU A 64 5.25 9.04 -6.09
N LEU A 65 5.65 8.16 -5.16
CA LEU A 65 5.30 8.28 -3.75
C LEU A 65 6.31 9.15 -2.99
N PRO A 66 5.89 9.75 -1.86
CA PRO A 66 6.82 10.36 -0.93
C PRO A 66 7.94 9.41 -0.50
N LYS A 67 9.11 9.99 -0.19
CA LYS A 67 10.31 9.23 0.20
C LYS A 67 10.07 8.26 1.36
N THR A 68 9.19 8.62 2.31
CA THR A 68 8.80 7.73 3.42
C THR A 68 8.26 6.39 2.95
N TYR A 69 7.44 6.35 1.89
CA TYR A 69 6.95 5.09 1.33
C TYR A 69 8.04 4.34 0.60
N GLN A 70 8.88 5.04 -0.16
CA GLN A 70 10.01 4.42 -0.87
C GLN A 70 10.93 3.71 0.12
N ASP A 71 11.31 4.39 1.21
CA ASP A 71 12.14 3.84 2.27
C ASP A 71 11.45 2.66 2.97
N ALA A 72 10.15 2.81 3.31
CA ALA A 72 9.38 1.74 3.92
C ALA A 72 9.31 0.49 3.02
N PHE A 73 9.08 0.67 1.72
CA PHE A 73 9.01 -0.43 0.77
C PHE A 73 10.36 -1.15 0.64
N GLN A 74 11.47 -0.40 0.60
CA GLN A 74 12.81 -0.99 0.60
C GLN A 74 13.10 -1.78 1.87
N ILE A 75 12.68 -1.27 3.03
CA ILE A 75 12.82 -1.98 4.31
C ILE A 75 11.98 -3.26 4.30
N THR A 76 10.71 -3.19 3.86
CA THR A 76 9.83 -4.36 3.73
C THR A 76 10.48 -5.48 2.92
N LEU A 77 11.06 -5.14 1.76
CA LEU A 77 11.75 -6.10 0.91
C LEU A 77 13.03 -6.63 1.55
N SER A 78 13.81 -5.76 2.21
CA SER A 78 15.04 -6.14 2.92
C SER A 78 14.77 -7.10 4.09
N LEU A 79 13.59 -7.01 4.70
CA LEU A 79 13.12 -7.94 5.73
C LEU A 79 12.58 -9.26 5.14
N GLY A 80 12.52 -9.41 3.81
CA GLY A 80 12.03 -10.61 3.14
C GLY A 80 10.51 -10.64 2.90
N TYR A 81 9.81 -9.55 3.19
CA TYR A 81 8.36 -9.45 2.95
C TYR A 81 8.07 -8.80 1.60
N GLN A 82 6.94 -9.17 1.00
CA GLN A 82 6.48 -8.62 -0.28
C GLN A 82 5.26 -7.71 -0.15
N TYR A 83 4.72 -7.62 1.07
CA TYR A 83 3.47 -6.96 1.35
C TYR A 83 3.66 -5.94 2.47
N ILE A 84 3.05 -4.78 2.29
CA ILE A 84 2.99 -3.73 3.28
C ILE A 84 1.56 -3.22 3.42
N TRP A 85 1.15 -2.92 4.64
CA TRP A 85 -0.10 -2.25 4.94
C TRP A 85 0.17 -0.85 5.48
N THR A 86 -0.61 0.12 5.03
CA THR A 86 -0.58 1.50 5.52
C THR A 86 -1.96 2.10 5.41
N ASP A 87 -2.39 2.83 6.42
CA ASP A 87 -3.72 3.43 6.52
C ASP A 87 -4.08 4.31 5.32
N SER A 88 -3.18 5.15 4.84
CA SER A 88 -3.47 6.09 3.77
C SER A 88 -3.60 5.45 2.38
N LEU A 89 -2.97 4.30 2.12
CA LEU A 89 -3.09 3.56 0.86
C LEU A 89 -4.06 2.39 0.96
N CYS A 90 -4.25 1.80 2.15
CA CYS A 90 -5.08 0.62 2.32
C CYS A 90 -6.49 0.93 2.82
N ILE A 91 -6.79 2.16 3.25
CA ILE A 91 -8.13 2.59 3.69
C ILE A 91 -8.65 3.72 2.81
N ILE A 92 -9.90 3.61 2.36
CA ILE A 92 -10.60 4.67 1.63
C ILE A 92 -10.92 5.79 2.62
N GLN A 93 -10.34 6.97 2.41
CA GLN A 93 -10.51 8.11 3.31
C GLN A 93 -11.94 8.66 3.27
N GLY A 94 -12.47 8.97 4.45
CA GLY A 94 -13.84 9.44 4.62
C GLY A 94 -14.91 8.35 4.48
N ASN A 95 -14.53 7.08 4.36
CA ASN A 95 -15.46 5.95 4.35
C ASN A 95 -15.37 5.16 5.66
N GLU A 96 -16.34 5.36 6.54
CA GLU A 96 -16.38 4.69 7.86
C GLU A 96 -16.50 3.16 7.75
N VAL A 97 -17.24 2.66 6.75
CA VAL A 97 -17.43 1.23 6.54
C VAL A 97 -16.11 0.58 6.12
N ASP A 98 -15.41 1.17 5.15
CA ASP A 98 -14.10 0.66 4.71
C ASP A 98 -13.06 0.78 5.83
N TRP A 99 -13.11 1.85 6.64
CA TRP A 99 -12.25 1.99 7.80
C TRP A 99 -12.43 0.83 8.80
N LEU A 100 -13.68 0.48 9.14
CA LEU A 100 -13.98 -0.64 10.04
C LEU A 100 -13.53 -1.99 9.47
N GLU A 101 -13.56 -2.16 8.15
CA GLU A 101 -13.14 -3.40 7.50
C GLU A 101 -11.62 -3.53 7.31
N GLN A 102 -10.92 -2.41 7.14
CA GLN A 102 -9.50 -2.38 6.75
C GLN A 102 -8.55 -2.03 7.90
N SER A 103 -9.04 -1.46 9.00
CA SER A 103 -8.28 -1.27 10.23
C SER A 103 -8.08 -2.64 10.93
N PRO A 104 -6.84 -3.12 11.09
CA PRO A 104 -6.56 -4.36 11.81
C PRO A 104 -6.95 -4.31 13.29
#